data_AF-A0A518BD19-F1
#
_entry.id   AF-A0A518BD19-F1
#
_cell.length_a   1.000
_cell.length_b   1.000
_cell.length_c   1.000
_cell.angle_alpha   90.00
_cell.angle_beta   90.00
_cell.angle_gamma   90.00
#
_symmetry.space_group_name_H-M   'P 1'
#
loop_
_entity.id
_entity.type
_entity.pdbx_description
1 polymer ?
#
loop_
_entity_poly.entity_id
_entity_poly.type
_entity_poly.pdbx_seq_one_letter_code
_entity_poly.pdbx_strand_id
1 'polypeptide(L)' 'MKLSKVLNLVTLIIAAILAVIFILDLVLGLPFGRYSLMTDIIVLVAAGLIIWQGWETHKQF' A
#
# COMPACT_ATOMS: atom_id res chain seq x y z
N MET A 1 -10.89 20.52 -9.35
CA MET A 1 -9.64 20.37 -8.57
C MET A 1 -9.79 19.60 -7.26
N LYS A 2 -10.92 19.67 -6.53
CA LYS A 2 -11.06 18.96 -5.23
C LYS A 2 -11.12 17.41 -5.33
N LEU A 3 -11.79 16.87 -6.35
CA LEU A 3 -12.00 15.43 -6.50
C LEU A 3 -10.68 14.65 -6.68
N SER A 4 -9.77 15.13 -7.53
CA SER A 4 -8.48 14.46 -7.78
C SER A 4 -7.62 14.35 -6.53
N LYS A 5 -7.64 15.39 -5.67
CA LYS A 5 -6.91 15.38 -4.39
C LYS A 5 -7.49 14.35 -3.42
N VAL A 6 -8.81 14.23 -3.36
CA VAL A 6 -9.50 13.22 -2.53
C VAL A 6 -9.18 11.81 -3.03
N LEU A 7 -9.26 11.57 -4.33
CA LEU A 7 -8.93 10.27 -4.91
C LEU A 7 -7.49 9.87 -4.58
N ASN A 8 -6.52 10.77 -4.76
CA ASN A 8 -5.12 10.50 -4.42
C ASN A 8 -4.93 10.14 -2.93
N LEU A 9 -5.59 10.88 -2.03
CA LEU A 9 -5.51 10.61 -0.60
C LEU A 9 -6.13 9.25 -0.23
N VAL A 10 -7.29 8.90 -0.81
CA VAL A 10 -7.93 7.60 -0.57
C VAL A 10 -7.06 6.46 -1.07
N THR A 11 -6.46 6.59 -2.26
CA THR A 11 -5.53 5.59 -2.80
C THR A 11 -4.31 5.41 -1.90
N LEU A 12 -3.73 6.50 -1.38
CA LEU A 12 -2.63 6.44 -0.42
C LEU A 12 -3.00 5.70 0.86
N ILE A 13 -4.19 5.98 1.43
CA ILE A 13 -4.68 5.31 2.64
C ILE A 13 -4.84 3.81 2.41
N ILE A 14 -5.46 3.41 1.30
CA ILE A 14 -5.67 1.99 0.98
C ILE A 14 -4.33 1.28 0.78
N ALA A 15 -3.39 1.90 0.06
CA ALA A 15 -2.06 1.33 -0.16
C ALA A 15 -1.27 1.18 1.15
N ALA A 16 -1.37 2.16 2.06
CA ALA A 16 -0.74 2.08 3.38
C ALA A 16 -1.33 0.94 4.23
N ILE A 17 -2.65 0.77 4.23
CA ILE A 17 -3.31 -0.35 4.93
C ILE A 17 -2.85 -1.70 4.35
N LEU A 18 -2.79 -1.83 3.02
CA LEU A 18 -2.28 -3.04 2.37
C LEU A 18 -0.83 -3.33 2.77
N ALA A 19 0.04 -2.31 2.76
CA ALA A 19 1.42 -2.48 3.19
C ALA A 19 1.51 -2.99 4.63
N VAL A 20 0.71 -2.44 5.55
CA VAL A 20 0.69 -2.88 6.95
C VAL A 20 0.22 -4.33 7.07
N ILE A 21 -0.86 -4.72 6.38
CA ILE A 21 -1.40 -6.09 6.44
C ILE A 21 -0.37 -7.11 5.94
N PHE A 22 0.32 -6.81 4.83
CA PHE A 22 1.29 -7.73 4.26
C PHE A 22 2.65 -7.71 4.98
N ILE A 23 3.04 -6.59 5.61
CA ILE A 23 4.15 -6.59 6.58
C ILE A 23 3.80 -7.49 7.75
N LEU A 24 2.57 -7.41 8.26
CA LEU A 24 2.10 -8.24 9.36
C LEU A 24 2.11 -9.72 8.98
N ASP A 25 1.70 -10.07 7.75
CA ASP A 25 1.73 -11.46 7.31
C ASP A 25 3.15 -11.97 7.15
N LEU A 26 4.03 -11.18 6.53
CA LEU A 26 5.44 -11.53 6.39
C LEU A 26 6.12 -11.76 7.76
N VAL A 27 5.90 -10.84 8.71
CA VAL A 27 6.60 -10.84 10.01
C VAL A 27 5.98 -11.80 11.01
N LEU A 28 4.65 -11.82 11.16
CA LEU A 28 3.94 -12.60 12.18
C LEU A 28 3.14 -13.79 11.62
N GLY A 29 2.92 -13.84 10.31
CA GLY A 29 2.03 -14.81 9.68
C GLY A 29 0.54 -14.52 9.89
N LEU A 30 0.18 -13.27 10.15
CA LEU A 30 -1.21 -12.84 10.28
C LEU A 30 -1.54 -11.81 9.20
N PRO A 31 -2.71 -11.90 8.53
CA PRO A 31 -3.82 -12.82 8.78
C PRO A 31 -3.81 -14.10 7.91
N PHE A 32 -2.87 -14.24 6.97
CA PHE A 32 -2.91 -15.27 5.93
C PHE A 32 -2.06 -16.50 6.23
N GLY A 33 -1.33 -16.52 7.36
CA GLY A 33 -0.56 -17.69 7.78
C GLY A 33 0.75 -17.88 7.03
N ARG A 34 1.33 -16.81 6.46
CA ARG A 34 2.49 -16.89 5.54
C ARG A 34 2.25 -17.85 4.38
N TYR A 35 1.02 -17.88 3.85
CA TYR A 35 0.62 -18.82 2.80
C TYR A 35 1.56 -18.77 1.57
N SER A 36 2.04 -17.57 1.21
CA SER A 36 2.98 -17.38 0.12
C SER A 36 3.86 -16.16 0.35
N LEU A 37 5.13 -16.40 0.70
CA LEU A 37 6.14 -15.36 0.82
C LEU A 37 6.30 -14.55 -0.48
N MET A 38 6.11 -15.19 -1.64
CA MET A 38 6.16 -14.50 -2.93
C MET A 38 5.03 -13.47 -3.05
N THR A 39 3.83 -13.82 -2.60
CA THR A 39 2.69 -12.91 -2.62
C THR A 39 2.94 -11.72 -1.70
N ASP A 40 3.47 -11.96 -0.50
CA ASP A 40 3.77 -10.89 0.46
C ASP A 40 4.75 -9.87 -0.12
N ILE A 41 5.83 -10.36 -0.72
CA ILE A 41 6.86 -9.50 -1.31
C ILE A 41 6.29 -8.70 -2.49
N ILE A 42 5.56 -9.34 -3.40
CA ILE A 42 5.02 -8.66 -4.59
C ILE A 42 4.00 -7.59 -4.19
N VAL A 43 3.11 -7.89 -3.24
CA VAL A 43 2.11 -6.93 -2.77
C VAL A 43 2.79 -5.77 -2.04
N LEU A 44 3.84 -6.02 -1.25
CA LEU A 44 4.59 -4.95 -0.60
C LEU A 44 5.31 -4.04 -1.59
N VAL A 45 5.92 -4.60 -2.65
CA VAL A 45 6.53 -3.81 -3.72
C VAL A 45 5.46 -2.96 -4.42
N ALA A 46 4.32 -3.56 -4.79
CA ALA A 46 3.22 -2.83 -5.44
C ALA A 46 2.67 -1.71 -4.55
N ALA A 47 2.43 -1.97 -3.27
CA ALA A 47 1.99 -0.95 -2.31
C ALA A 47 3.02 0.17 -2.16
N GLY A 48 4.32 -0.16 -2.09
CA GLY A 48 5.40 0.81 -2.05
C GLY A 48 5.44 1.73 -3.28
N LEU A 49 5.25 1.18 -4.48
CA LEU A 49 5.18 1.96 -5.72
C LEU A 49 3.98 2.91 -5.73
N ILE A 50 2.80 2.44 -5.29
CA ILE A 50 1.59 3.27 -5.20
C ILE A 50 1.77 4.38 -4.17
N ILE A 51 2.35 4.09 -3.01
CA ILE A 51 2.63 5.08 -1.97
C ILE A 51 3.59 6.14 -2.50
N TRP A 52 4.69 5.72 -3.14
CA TRP A 52 5.66 6.64 -3.72
C TRP A 52 5.03 7.54 -4.79
N GLN A 53 4.32 6.96 -5.76
CA GLN A 53 3.66 7.71 -6.83
C GLN A 53 2.59 8.66 -6.27
N GLY A 54 1.77 8.19 -5.34
CA GLY A 54 0.71 8.99 -4.70
C GLY A 54 1.27 10.13 -3.86
N TRP A 55 2.41 9.92 -3.20
CA TRP A 55 3.10 10.95 -2.43
C TRP A 55 3.68 12.05 -3.33
N GLU A 56 4.35 11.68 -4.42
CA GLU A 56 4.84 12.67 -5.40
C GLU A 56 3.69 13.44 -6.04
N THR A 57 2.59 12.76 -6.36
CA THR A 57 1.38 13.41 -6.87
C THR A 57 0.75 14.33 -5.81
N HIS A 58 0.79 13.96 -4.52
CA HIS A 58 0.23 14.78 -3.45
C HIS A 58 0.92 16.14 -3.32
N LYS A 59 2.24 16.18 -3.51
CA LYS A 59 3.04 17.42 -3.47
C LYS A 59 2.68 18.41 -4.58
N GLN A 60 2.06 17.93 -5.66
CA GLN A 60 1.69 18.74 -6.83
C GLN A 60 0.30 19.39 -6.69
N PHE A 61 -0.45 19.10 -5.62
CA PHE A 61 -1.81 19.63 -5.38
C PHE A 61 -1.85 20.75 -4.33
#